data_AF-A0A8H7LCJ4-F1
#
_entry.id   AF-A0A8H7LCJ4-F1
#
_cell.length_a   1.000
_cell.length_b   1.000
_cell.length_c   1.000
_cell.angle_alpha   90.00
_cell.angle_beta   90.00
_cell.angle_gamma   90.00
#
_symmetry.space_group_name_H-M   'P 1'
#
loop_
_entity.id
_entity.type
_entity.pdbx_description
1 polymer ?
#
loop_
_entity_poly.entity_id
_entity_poly.type
_entity_poly.pdbx_seq_one_letter_code
_entity_poly.pdbx_strand_id
1 'polypeptide(L)'
;MVRLSVLVLFCMSLMFAAFLGFSLISLGHDKAIHFVTFFVLTTEFYLLWETHRPWKLTILIMTLGASVTLEYVQNFVNPNRKFDYMDIIFNIHGSALAVAVCCLVHSFMTRRRLPARDFSASIASAELSDTEGYVNVKMSDIEG
;
A
#
# COMPACT_ATOMS: atom_id res chain seq x y z
N MET A 1 -11.24 4.17 -8.01
CA MET A 1 -10.99 5.62 -8.11
C MET A 1 -9.54 5.89 -7.70
N VAL A 2 -8.88 6.85 -8.36
CA VAL A 2 -7.48 7.23 -8.10
C VAL A 2 -7.45 8.50 -7.26
N ARG A 3 -6.51 8.58 -6.32
CA ARG A 3 -6.29 9.77 -5.52
C ARG A 3 -5.47 10.77 -6.33
N LEU A 4 -6.13 11.77 -6.92
CA LEU A 4 -5.49 12.72 -7.83
C LEU A 4 -4.25 13.41 -7.23
N SER A 5 -4.31 13.83 -5.96
CA SER A 5 -3.16 14.45 -5.28
C SER A 5 -1.96 13.50 -5.18
N VAL A 6 -2.21 12.22 -4.92
CA VAL A 6 -1.14 11.20 -4.85
C VAL A 6 -0.62 10.87 -6.25
N LEU A 7 -1.48 10.89 -7.27
CA LEU A 7 -1.06 10.73 -8.66
C LEU A 7 -0.10 11.83 -9.09
N VAL A 8 -0.40 13.09 -8.79
CA VAL A 8 0.47 14.23 -9.11
C VAL A 8 1.81 14.07 -8.39
N LEU A 9 1.79 13.71 -7.11
CA LEU A 9 3.01 13.45 -6.34
C LEU A 9 3.84 12.31 -6.97
N PHE A 10 3.19 11.20 -7.31
CA PHE A 10 3.83 10.05 -7.97
C PHE A 10 4.48 10.44 -9.30
N CYS A 11 3.80 11.21 -10.14
CA CYS A 11 4.36 11.69 -11.39
C CYS A 11 5.57 12.60 -11.16
N MET A 12 5.53 13.49 -10.17
CA MET A 12 6.67 14.35 -9.80
C MET A 12 7.86 13.53 -9.30
N SER A 13 7.62 12.58 -8.40
CA SER A 13 8.64 11.65 -7.90
C SER A 13 9.23 10.80 -9.02
N LEU A 14 8.41 10.36 -9.99
CA LEU A 14 8.86 9.59 -11.15
C LEU A 14 9.75 10.42 -12.09
N MET A 15 9.39 11.68 -12.34
CA MET A 15 10.24 12.59 -13.13
C MET A 15 11.58 12.85 -12.44
N PHE A 16 11.57 13.04 -11.12
CA PHE A 16 12.79 13.22 -10.33
C PHE A 16 13.66 11.95 -10.33
N ALA A 17 13.06 10.77 -10.19
CA ALA A 17 13.74 9.49 -10.28
C ALA A 17 14.37 9.26 -11.66
N ALA A 18 13.65 9.62 -12.74
CA ALA A 18 14.19 9.55 -14.10
C ALA A 18 15.39 10.50 -14.26
N PHE A 19 15.29 11.73 -13.75
CA PHE A 19 16.42 12.66 -13.76
C PHE A 19 17.64 12.08 -13.03
N LEU A 20 17.48 11.52 -11.83
CA LEU A 20 18.58 10.88 -11.10
C LEU A 20 19.16 9.67 -11.83
N GLY A 21 18.30 8.79 -12.36
CA GLY A 21 18.71 7.54 -12.99
C GLY A 21 19.38 7.69 -14.35
N PHE A 22 19.04 8.72 -15.11
CA PHE A 22 19.65 9.01 -16.41
C PHE A 22 20.75 10.06 -16.36
N SER A 23 20.90 10.78 -15.25
CA SER A 23 22.00 11.74 -15.06
C SER A 23 23.35 11.04 -15.09
N LEU A 24 24.37 11.74 -15.60
CA LEU A 24 25.78 11.30 -15.57
C LEU A 24 26.46 11.55 -14.21
N ILE A 25 25.73 12.05 -13.21
CA ILE A 25 26.27 12.33 -11.88
C ILE A 25 26.37 11.01 -11.11
N SER A 26 27.59 10.56 -10.82
CA SER A 26 27.81 9.45 -9.90
C SER A 26 27.65 9.94 -8.46
N LEU A 27 26.52 9.63 -7.84
CA LEU A 27 26.32 9.88 -6.41
C LEU A 27 27.00 8.77 -5.61
N GLY A 28 27.68 9.12 -4.51
CA GLY A 28 28.48 8.17 -3.73
C GLY A 28 27.70 7.03 -3.06
N HIS A 29 26.37 7.08 -3.06
CA HIS A 29 25.49 6.09 -2.44
C HIS A 29 24.43 5.56 -3.42
N ASP A 30 24.84 5.19 -4.63
CA ASP A 30 23.95 4.74 -5.72
C ASP A 30 22.96 3.65 -5.27
N LYS A 31 23.44 2.63 -4.54
CA LYS A 31 22.61 1.55 -3.98
C LYS A 31 21.53 2.04 -3.01
N ALA A 32 21.86 3.03 -2.18
CA ALA A 32 20.90 3.61 -1.25
C ALA A 32 19.86 4.45 -1.99
N ILE A 33 20.26 5.12 -3.08
CA ILE A 33 19.35 5.89 -3.92
C ILE A 33 18.33 4.96 -4.57
N HIS A 34 18.77 3.87 -5.19
CA HIS A 34 17.90 2.83 -5.75
C HIS A 34 16.87 2.32 -4.73
N PHE A 35 17.34 1.94 -3.55
CA PHE A 35 16.48 1.50 -2.46
C PHE A 35 15.44 2.56 -2.06
N VAL A 36 15.88 3.79 -1.78
CA VAL A 36 15.00 4.88 -1.31
C VAL A 36 14.01 5.30 -2.40
N THR A 37 14.47 5.43 -3.65
CA THR A 37 13.64 5.78 -4.79
C THR A 37 12.54 4.74 -5.00
N PHE A 38 12.88 3.45 -5.02
CA PHE A 38 11.87 2.41 -5.16
C PHE A 38 10.95 2.27 -3.95
N PHE A 39 11.45 2.54 -2.74
CA PHE A 39 10.61 2.60 -1.55
C PHE A 39 9.55 3.71 -1.65
N VAL A 40 9.95 4.93 -2.03
CA VAL A 40 9.05 6.09 -2.18
C VAL A 40 8.04 5.86 -3.30
N LEU A 41 8.51 5.52 -4.51
CA LEU A 41 7.64 5.29 -5.67
C LEU A 41 6.63 4.17 -5.40
N THR A 42 7.05 3.08 -4.76
CA THR A 42 6.15 1.96 -4.45
C THR A 42 5.12 2.36 -3.39
N THR A 43 5.51 3.16 -2.40
CA THR A 43 4.60 3.71 -1.38
C THR A 43 3.53 4.59 -2.03
N GLU A 44 3.95 5.54 -2.88
CA GLU A 44 3.03 6.42 -3.61
C GLU A 44 2.11 5.63 -4.54
N PHE A 45 2.64 4.66 -5.28
CA PHE A 45 1.84 3.79 -6.16
C PHE A 45 0.82 2.94 -5.37
N TYR A 46 1.18 2.45 -4.19
CA TYR A 46 0.25 1.74 -3.31
C TYR A 46 -0.86 2.67 -2.79
N LEU A 47 -0.50 3.90 -2.42
CA LEU A 47 -1.43 4.92 -1.89
C LEU A 47 -2.29 5.57 -2.98
N LEU A 48 -1.91 5.43 -4.25
CA LEU A 48 -2.65 5.93 -5.41
C LEU A 48 -4.09 5.44 -5.45
N TRP A 49 -4.33 4.22 -4.98
CA TRP A 49 -5.63 3.56 -5.05
C TRP A 49 -6.51 3.88 -3.84
N GLU A 50 -7.73 4.35 -4.11
CA GLU A 50 -8.61 4.88 -3.07
C GLU A 50 -9.40 3.82 -2.31
N THR A 51 -10.00 2.87 -3.03
CA THR A 51 -11.03 1.94 -2.49
C THR A 51 -10.49 0.52 -2.34
N HIS A 52 -9.87 -0.03 -3.39
CA HIS A 52 -9.18 -1.31 -3.34
C HIS A 52 -7.69 -1.04 -3.40
N ARG A 53 -6.92 -1.58 -2.46
CA ARG A 53 -5.45 -1.52 -2.47
C ARG A 53 -4.91 -2.80 -3.08
N PRO A 54 -4.54 -2.80 -4.38
CA PRO A 54 -4.18 -4.00 -5.10
C PRO A 54 -2.71 -4.32 -4.83
N TRP A 55 -2.39 -4.78 -3.61
CA TRP A 55 -1.01 -5.13 -3.23
C TRP A 55 -0.34 -6.09 -4.24
N LYS A 56 -1.10 -7.02 -4.84
CA LYS A 56 -0.62 -7.91 -5.91
C LYS A 56 -0.19 -7.14 -7.16
N LEU A 57 -0.97 -6.15 -7.56
CA LEU A 57 -0.66 -5.28 -8.71
C LEU A 57 0.56 -4.41 -8.40
N THR A 58 0.67 -3.89 -7.18
CA THR A 58 1.85 -3.13 -6.74
C THR A 58 3.11 -3.98 -6.80
N ILE A 59 3.07 -5.22 -6.31
CA ILE A 59 4.21 -6.16 -6.40
C ILE A 59 4.54 -6.45 -7.87
N LEU A 60 3.53 -6.77 -8.68
CA LEU A 60 3.74 -7.09 -10.09
C LEU A 60 4.38 -5.93 -10.86
N ILE A 61 3.84 -4.72 -10.70
CA ILE A 61 4.29 -3.55 -11.46
C ILE A 61 5.59 -2.99 -10.91
N MET A 62 5.71 -2.77 -9.59
CA MET A 62 6.85 -2.05 -9.01
C MET A 62 8.01 -3.00 -8.67
N THR A 63 7.71 -4.13 -8.04
CA THR A 63 8.76 -5.06 -7.56
C THR A 63 9.26 -5.99 -8.66
N LEU A 64 8.39 -6.51 -9.53
CA LEU A 64 8.81 -7.43 -10.59
C LEU A 64 9.08 -6.70 -11.91
N GLY A 65 8.18 -5.82 -12.34
CA GLY A 65 8.32 -5.06 -13.58
C GLY A 65 9.38 -3.97 -13.48
N ALA A 66 9.07 -2.88 -12.77
CA ALA A 66 9.89 -1.68 -12.76
C ALA A 66 11.31 -1.93 -12.22
N SER A 67 11.47 -2.76 -11.18
CA SER A 67 12.77 -3.03 -10.57
C SER A 67 13.77 -3.68 -11.54
N VAL A 68 13.27 -4.49 -12.47
CA VAL A 68 14.09 -5.18 -13.48
C VAL A 68 14.22 -4.33 -14.73
N THR A 69 13.10 -3.86 -15.28
CA THR A 69 13.08 -3.20 -16.59
C THR A 69 13.80 -1.86 -16.57
N LEU A 70 13.79 -1.11 -15.46
CA LEU A 70 14.45 0.19 -15.40
C LEU A 70 15.97 0.10 -15.49
N GLU A 71 16.58 -0.98 -14.97
CA GLU A 71 18.02 -1.21 -15.10
C GLU A 71 18.42 -1.43 -16.57
N TYR A 72 17.64 -2.25 -17.30
CA TYR A 72 17.83 -2.44 -18.73
C TYR A 72 17.64 -1.14 -19.52
N VAL A 73 16.62 -0.35 -19.20
CA VAL A 73 16.36 0.94 -19.85
C VAL A 73 17.49 1.93 -19.58
N GLN A 74 18.02 1.99 -18.35
CA GLN A 74 19.15 2.86 -18.00
C GLN A 74 20.41 2.51 -18.77
N ASN A 75 20.78 1.23 -18.83
CA ASN A 75 21.93 0.75 -19.60
C ASN A 75 21.74 0.97 -21.12
N PHE A 76 20.50 0.90 -21.62
CA PHE A 76 20.20 1.18 -23.03
C PHE A 76 20.27 2.67 -23.37
N VAL A 77 19.74 3.53 -22.50
CA VAL A 77 19.66 4.99 -22.72
C VAL A 77 20.99 5.69 -22.43
N ASN A 78 21.75 5.21 -21.44
CA ASN A 78 23.05 5.77 -21.05
C ASN A 78 24.17 4.74 -21.27
N PRO A 79 24.87 4.77 -22.42
CA PRO A 79 25.92 3.79 -22.76
C PRO A 79 27.09 3.77 -21.78
N ASN A 80 27.30 4.85 -21.02
CA ASN A 80 28.36 4.94 -20.02
C ASN A 80 27.98 4.28 -18.70
N ARG A 81 26.69 3.99 -18.49
CA ARG A 81 26.20 3.31 -17.31
C ARG A 81 26.19 1.81 -17.58
N LYS A 82 26.99 1.07 -16.82
CA LYS A 82 27.03 -0.39 -16.89
C LYS A 82 25.86 -0.96 -16.12
N PHE A 83 25.25 -1.99 -16.69
CA PHE A 83 24.29 -2.84 -15.99
C PHE A 83 24.86 -3.38 -14.67
N ASP A 84 24.18 -3.14 -13.55
CA ASP A 84 24.50 -3.68 -12.23
C ASP A 84 23.30 -4.45 -11.64
N TYR A 85 23.47 -5.76 -11.42
CA TYR A 85 22.43 -6.60 -10.82
C TYR A 85 22.16 -6.23 -9.35
N MET A 86 23.13 -5.61 -8.66
CA MET A 86 22.93 -5.14 -7.30
C MET A 86 21.88 -4.04 -7.24
N ASP A 87 21.79 -3.18 -8.25
CA ASP A 87 20.78 -2.11 -8.32
C ASP A 87 19.37 -2.69 -8.34
N ILE A 88 19.16 -3.75 -9.13
CA ILE A 88 17.90 -4.52 -9.14
C ILE A 88 17.57 -5.08 -7.75
N ILE A 89 18.56 -5.63 -7.04
CA ILE A 89 18.36 -6.17 -5.69
C ILE A 89 17.91 -5.07 -4.73
N PHE A 90 18.53 -3.89 -4.75
CA PHE A 90 18.13 -2.77 -3.88
C PHE A 90 16.75 -2.22 -4.25
N ASN A 91 16.39 -2.18 -5.54
CA ASN A 91 15.04 -1.83 -6.02
C ASN A 91 13.97 -2.80 -5.49
N ILE A 92 14.25 -4.10 -5.54
CA ILE A 92 13.37 -5.15 -5.01
C ILE A 92 13.22 -4.99 -3.49
N HIS A 93 14.31 -4.78 -2.74
CA HIS A 93 14.23 -4.63 -1.29
C HIS A 93 13.47 -3.35 -0.88
N GLY A 94 13.71 -2.23 -1.57
CA GLY A 94 13.02 -0.97 -1.34
C GLY A 94 11.51 -1.10 -1.57
N SER A 95 11.12 -1.67 -2.72
CA SER A 95 9.71 -1.88 -3.06
C SER A 95 9.02 -2.92 -2.16
N ALA A 96 9.69 -4.03 -1.83
CA ALA A 96 9.15 -5.05 -0.93
C ALA A 96 8.92 -4.49 0.48
N LEU A 97 9.88 -3.71 1.01
CA LEU A 97 9.72 -3.06 2.30
C LEU A 97 8.57 -2.05 2.29
N ALA A 98 8.44 -1.26 1.22
CA ALA A 98 7.33 -0.31 1.06
C ALA A 98 5.97 -1.02 1.09
N VAL A 99 5.81 -2.11 0.35
CA VAL A 99 4.58 -2.92 0.36
C VAL A 99 4.31 -3.48 1.76
N ALA A 100 5.33 -4.03 2.43
CA ALA A 100 5.19 -4.58 3.77
C ALA A 100 4.71 -3.52 4.78
N VAL A 101 5.38 -2.36 4.82
CA VAL A 101 5.02 -1.23 5.68
C VAL A 101 3.59 -0.76 5.37
N CYS A 102 3.25 -0.60 4.09
CA CYS A 102 1.92 -0.17 3.66
C CYS A 102 0.82 -1.16 4.05
N CYS A 103 1.07 -2.46 3.94
CA CYS A 103 0.14 -3.51 4.36
C CYS A 103 -0.03 -3.52 5.89
N LEU A 104 1.07 -3.39 6.63
CA LEU A 104 1.03 -3.32 8.10
C LEU A 104 0.22 -2.12 8.58
N VAL A 105 0.57 -0.91 8.11
CA VAL A 105 -0.14 0.33 8.45
C VAL A 105 -1.62 0.21 8.11
N HIS A 106 -1.96 -0.30 6.93
CA HIS A 106 -3.34 -0.51 6.53
C HIS A 106 -4.06 -1.48 7.49
N SER A 107 -3.43 -2.59 7.84
CA SER A 107 -4.02 -3.57 8.77
C SER A 107 -4.27 -2.99 10.17
N PHE A 108 -3.35 -2.17 10.68
CA PHE A 108 -3.52 -1.50 11.97
C PHE A 108 -4.68 -0.50 11.96
N MET A 109 -4.85 0.25 10.87
CA MET A 109 -5.96 1.19 10.72
C MET A 109 -7.33 0.49 10.68
N THR A 110 -7.43 -0.67 10.02
CA THR A 110 -8.67 -1.45 9.97
C THR A 110 -9.00 -2.09 11.31
N ARG A 111 -7.99 -2.61 12.03
CA ARG A 111 -8.15 -3.19 13.38
C ARG A 111 -8.72 -2.19 14.39
N ARG A 112 -8.35 -0.91 14.31
CA ARG A 112 -8.87 0.14 15.20
C ARG A 112 -10.32 0.55 14.93
N ARG A 113 -10.87 0.21 13.75
CA ARG A 113 -12.26 0.54 13.37
C ARG A 113 -13.25 -0.60 13.64
N LEU A 114 -12.77 -1.80 13.93
CA LEU A 114 -13.58 -2.98 14.22
C LEU A 114 -14.23 -3.04 15.62
N PRO A 115 -13.64 -2.56 16.74
CA PRO A 115 -14.27 -2.74 18.06
C PRO A 115 -15.57 -1.96 18.27
N ALA A 116 -15.88 -0.96 17.46
CA ALA A 116 -17.14 -0.22 17.58
C ALA A 116 -18.34 -0.94 16.92
N ARG A 117 -18.10 -1.80 15.92
CA ARG A 117 -19.20 -2.43 15.16
C ARG A 117 -19.65 -3.74 15.79
N ASP A 118 -18.71 -4.57 16.26
CA ASP A 118 -19.05 -5.84 16.90
C ASP A 118 -19.64 -5.62 18.30
N PHE A 119 -19.17 -4.59 19.03
CA PHE A 119 -19.77 -4.19 20.31
C PHE A 119 -21.18 -3.61 20.11
N SER A 120 -21.38 -2.72 19.13
CA SER A 120 -22.71 -2.16 18.84
C SER A 120 -23.69 -3.20 18.30
N ALA A 121 -23.21 -4.18 17.52
CA ALA A 121 -24.03 -5.30 17.05
C ALA A 121 -24.37 -6.25 18.21
N SER A 122 -23.42 -6.55 19.10
CA SER A 122 -23.62 -7.36 20.30
C SER A 122 -24.64 -6.72 21.26
N ILE A 123 -24.57 -5.40 21.47
CA ILE A 123 -25.54 -4.67 22.30
C ILE A 123 -26.93 -4.68 21.64
N ALA A 124 -27.02 -4.40 20.34
CA ALA A 124 -28.29 -4.41 19.62
C ALA A 124 -28.97 -5.80 19.64
N SER A 125 -28.19 -6.88 19.54
CA SER A 125 -28.73 -8.25 19.67
C SER A 125 -29.16 -8.59 21.10
N ALA A 126 -28.48 -8.06 22.12
CA ALA A 126 -28.86 -8.27 23.52
C ALA A 126 -30.18 -7.56 23.86
N GLU A 127 -30.35 -6.30 23.43
CA GLU A 127 -31.58 -5.51 23.64
C GLU A 127 -32.80 -6.16 22.96
N LEU A 128 -32.63 -6.71 21.76
CA LEU A 128 -33.69 -7.46 21.06
C LEU A 128 -34.10 -8.71 21.82
N SER A 129 -33.14 -9.45 22.41
CA SER A 129 -33.43 -10.66 23.18
C SER A 129 -34.18 -10.38 24.49
N ASP A 130 -33.83 -9.29 25.19
CA ASP A 130 -34.52 -8.88 26.41
C ASP A 130 -35.94 -8.37 26.11
N THR A 131 -36.13 -7.67 24.98
CA THR A 131 -37.44 -7.18 24.56
C THR A 131 -38.38 -8.32 24.18
N GLU A 132 -37.91 -9.33 23.44
CA GLU A 132 -38.72 -10.51 23.12
C GLU A 132 -39.09 -11.33 24.36
N GLY A 133 -38.16 -11.47 25.32
CA GLY A 133 -38.44 -12.14 26.59
C GLY A 133 -39.55 -11.44 27.39
N TYR A 134 -39.51 -10.11 27.48
CA TYR A 134 -40.51 -9.33 28.22
C TYR A 134 -41.91 -9.38 27.59
N VAL A 135 -41.99 -9.38 26.25
CA VAL A 135 -43.26 -9.51 25.52
C VAL A 135 -43.89 -10.88 25.75
N ASN A 136 -43.09 -11.94 25.78
CA ASN A 136 -43.58 -13.30 25.97
C ASN A 136 -44.14 -13.53 27.39
N VAL A 137 -43.45 -13.04 28.41
CA VAL A 137 -43.90 -13.09 29.81
C VAL A 137 -45.21 -12.33 30.00
N LYS A 138 -45.36 -11.15 29.41
CA LYS A 138 -46.58 -10.35 29.56
C LYS A 138 -47.78 -10.98 28.84
N MET A 139 -47.57 -11.73 27.77
CA MET A 139 -48.66 -12.39 27.04
C MET A 139 -49.20 -13.60 27.81
N SER A 140 -48.33 -14.38 28.46
CA SER A 140 -48.74 -15.53 29.27
C SER A 140 -49.55 -15.15 30.51
N ASP A 141 -49.31 -13.96 31.05
CA ASP A 141 -50.04 -13.44 32.22
C ASP A 141 -51.44 -12.87 31.86
N ILE A 142 -51.74 -12.69 30.57
CA ILE A 142 -53.04 -12.18 30.09
C ILE A 142 -53.96 -13.33 29.63
N GLU A 143 -53.41 -14.50 29.33
CA GLU A 143 -54.16 -15.68 28.87
C GLU A 143 -54.54 -16.68 29.99
N GLY A 144 -54.27 -16.36 31.27
CA GLY A 144 -54.67 -17.14 32.45
C GLY A 144 -55.78 -16.47 33.25
#